data_AF-A0A388NRD8-F1
#
_entry.id   AF-A0A388NRD8-F1
#
_cell.length_a   1.000
_cell.length_b   1.000
_cell.length_c   1.000
_cell.angle_alpha   90.00
_cell.angle_beta   90.00
_cell.angle_gamma   90.00
#
_symmetry.space_group_name_H-M   'P 1'
#
loop_
_entity.id
_entity.type
_entity.pdbx_description
1 polymer ?
#
loop_
_entity_poly.entity_id
_entity_poly.type
_entity_poly.pdbx_seq_one_letter_code
_entity_poly.pdbx_strand_id
1 'polypeptide(L)'
;MIDLNLWLVSAAPELTTAAGRQRLEETLRQTAHTILEPHGLAIGAVHFGEANAAQRMRLQRMSDSQYAELCSALKADMGSGYKLNVALVDEYRIQFSSGATEEPVLGLAPQPGTAIITEGQHSCAVVAWELMDGDMQELTATIIHESAHFLGLAHTTDEDGLSFDFLSDTPQCSAASADVDGNKNVGVDECALFDANNLMFWQSGAQQASVNLTAQQSWLLRRHPLFHPAPQTP
;
A
#
# COMPACT_ATOMS: atom_id res chain seq x y z
N MET A 1 -15.22 -6.50 -4.26
CA MET A 1 -14.94 -5.36 -3.37
C MET A 1 -14.09 -5.82 -2.21
N ILE A 2 -13.26 -4.94 -1.68
CA ILE A 2 -12.53 -5.15 -0.43
C ILE A 2 -12.87 -4.02 0.54
N ASP A 3 -13.24 -4.37 1.77
CA ASP A 3 -13.50 -3.41 2.83
C ASP A 3 -12.18 -3.04 3.54
N LEU A 4 -12.03 -1.76 3.91
CA LEU A 4 -10.83 -1.23 4.54
C LEU A 4 -11.14 -0.64 5.92
N ASN A 5 -10.24 -0.86 6.85
CA ASN A 5 -10.13 -0.13 8.10
C ASN A 5 -8.89 0.77 8.01
N LEU A 6 -9.08 2.08 7.99
CA LEU A 6 -8.02 3.08 8.01
C LEU A 6 -7.86 3.61 9.44
N TRP A 7 -6.75 3.25 10.08
CA TRP A 7 -6.46 3.65 11.45
C TRP A 7 -5.49 4.83 11.46
N LEU A 8 -5.99 5.97 11.94
CA LEU A 8 -5.30 7.25 11.91
C LEU A 8 -4.39 7.39 13.14
N VAL A 9 -3.11 7.08 12.95
CA VAL A 9 -2.06 7.28 13.95
C VAL A 9 -1.41 8.65 13.78
N SER A 10 -1.23 9.09 12.54
CA SER A 10 -0.83 10.45 12.20
C SER A 10 -1.76 11.49 12.85
N ALA A 11 -1.17 12.58 13.35
CA ALA A 11 -1.90 13.74 13.85
C ALA A 11 -2.12 14.82 12.79
N ALA A 12 -1.76 14.55 11.52
CA ALA A 12 -1.93 15.49 10.41
C ALA A 12 -3.40 15.97 10.31
N PRO A 13 -3.66 17.29 10.28
CA PRO A 13 -5.01 17.83 10.14
C PRO A 13 -5.73 17.35 8.87
N GLU A 14 -4.96 17.10 7.81
CA GLU A 14 -5.40 16.57 6.53
C GLU A 14 -6.03 15.17 6.65
N LEU A 15 -5.63 14.41 7.66
CA LEU A 15 -6.15 13.06 7.93
C LEU A 15 -7.15 13.04 9.09
N THR A 16 -6.94 13.89 10.10
CA THR A 16 -7.69 13.80 11.37
C THR A 16 -8.97 14.64 11.41
N THR A 17 -9.11 15.69 10.61
CA THR A 17 -10.36 16.47 10.58
C THR A 17 -11.48 15.73 9.85
N ALA A 18 -12.74 16.08 10.12
CA ALA A 18 -13.87 15.48 9.40
C ALA A 18 -13.80 15.74 7.88
N ALA A 19 -13.43 16.97 7.50
CA ALA A 19 -13.22 17.34 6.10
C ALA A 19 -12.02 16.62 5.47
N GLY A 20 -10.94 16.43 6.24
CA GLY A 20 -9.78 15.65 5.83
C GLY A 20 -10.13 14.19 5.54
N ARG A 21 -10.83 13.52 6.47
CA ARG A 21 -11.32 12.13 6.28
C ARG A 21 -12.25 11.98 5.09
N GLN A 22 -13.16 12.93 4.91
CA GLN A 22 -14.04 12.95 3.75
C GLN A 22 -13.24 13.04 2.45
N ARG A 23 -12.27 13.96 2.39
CA ARG A 23 -11.39 14.12 1.22
C ARG A 23 -10.56 12.86 0.96
N LEU A 24 -10.01 12.24 2.00
CA LEU A 24 -9.27 10.99 1.89
C LEU A 24 -10.15 9.88 1.31
N GLU A 25 -11.37 9.69 1.83
CA GLU A 25 -12.28 8.68 1.31
C GLU A 25 -12.70 8.96 -0.15
N GLU A 26 -13.05 10.20 -0.49
CA GLU A 26 -13.40 10.61 -1.85
C GLU A 26 -12.24 10.36 -2.83
N THR A 27 -11.03 10.77 -2.45
CA THR A 27 -9.82 10.57 -3.26
C THR A 27 -9.51 9.08 -3.41
N LEU A 28 -9.60 8.31 -2.33
CA LEU A 28 -9.39 6.86 -2.36
C LEU A 28 -10.35 6.16 -3.31
N ARG A 29 -11.64 6.54 -3.29
CA ARG A 29 -12.65 6.00 -4.21
C ARG A 29 -12.37 6.40 -5.65
N GLN A 30 -11.92 7.63 -5.89
CA GLN A 30 -11.54 8.08 -7.24
C GLN A 30 -10.31 7.34 -7.77
N THR A 31 -9.26 7.21 -6.96
CA THR A 31 -8.05 6.46 -7.31
C THR A 31 -8.38 4.99 -7.57
N ALA A 32 -9.20 4.38 -6.70
CA ALA A 32 -9.68 3.01 -6.89
C ALA A 32 -10.54 2.84 -8.16
N HIS A 33 -11.37 3.82 -8.51
CA HIS A 33 -12.12 3.79 -9.77
C HIS A 33 -11.17 3.76 -10.98
N THR A 34 -10.10 4.55 -10.96
CA THR A 34 -9.11 4.53 -12.05
C THR A 34 -8.36 3.20 -12.14
N ILE A 35 -7.93 2.65 -11.00
CA ILE A 35 -6.98 1.52 -10.96
C ILE A 35 -7.70 0.16 -10.94
N LEU A 36 -8.76 0.02 -10.15
CA LEU A 36 -9.39 -1.26 -9.83
C LEU A 36 -10.63 -1.54 -10.70
N GLU A 37 -11.44 -0.52 -11.01
CA GLU A 37 -12.71 -0.70 -11.73
C GLU A 37 -12.56 -1.30 -13.13
N PRO A 38 -11.53 -0.94 -13.95
CA PRO A 38 -11.30 -1.59 -15.25
C PRO A 38 -11.14 -3.11 -15.15
N HIS A 39 -10.80 -3.59 -13.95
CA HIS A 39 -10.61 -5.00 -13.62
C HIS A 39 -11.77 -5.59 -12.81
N GLY A 40 -12.91 -4.91 -12.70
CA GLY A 40 -14.05 -5.38 -11.91
C GLY A 40 -13.71 -5.58 -10.43
N LEU A 41 -12.72 -4.84 -9.94
CA LEU A 41 -12.32 -4.73 -8.54
C LEU A 41 -12.79 -3.36 -8.03
N ALA A 42 -13.01 -3.24 -6.72
CA ALA A 42 -13.44 -1.98 -6.11
C ALA A 42 -13.16 -1.97 -4.61
N ILE A 43 -13.10 -0.77 -4.04
CA ILE A 43 -13.14 -0.56 -2.58
C ILE A 43 -14.59 -0.58 -2.11
N GLY A 44 -14.88 -1.35 -1.07
CA GLY A 44 -16.18 -1.45 -0.43
C GLY A 44 -16.38 -0.37 0.64
N ALA A 45 -16.71 -0.82 1.85
CA ALA A 45 -16.82 0.04 3.02
C ALA A 45 -15.43 0.50 3.48
N VAL A 46 -15.33 1.77 3.85
CA VAL A 46 -14.13 2.36 4.46
C VAL A 46 -14.50 2.78 5.88
N HIS A 47 -13.77 2.29 6.86
CA HIS A 47 -13.99 2.60 8.27
C HIS A 47 -12.78 3.35 8.81
N PHE A 48 -13.02 4.49 9.43
CA PHE A 48 -11.98 5.26 10.10
C PHE A 48 -11.98 4.97 11.59
N GLY A 49 -10.80 4.75 12.15
CA GLY A 49 -10.54 4.83 13.58
C GLY A 49 -9.34 5.70 13.87
N GLU A 50 -9.13 6.02 15.14
CA GLU A 50 -8.05 6.91 15.57
C GLU A 50 -7.28 6.31 16.73
N ALA A 51 -5.96 6.42 16.66
CA ALA A 51 -5.09 6.10 17.78
C ALA A 51 -5.30 7.10 18.93
N ASN A 52 -5.32 6.59 20.16
CA ASN A 52 -5.29 7.43 21.35
C ASN A 52 -3.91 8.10 21.53
N ALA A 53 -3.81 9.07 22.43
CA ALA A 53 -2.58 9.85 22.64
C ALA A 53 -1.35 8.98 22.96
N ALA A 54 -1.50 7.90 23.74
CA ALA A 54 -0.39 7.02 24.12
C ALA A 54 0.06 6.12 22.96
N GLN A 55 -0.85 5.71 22.07
CA GLN A 55 -0.51 5.03 20.83
C GLN A 55 0.21 5.98 19.87
N ARG A 56 -0.32 7.20 19.67
CA ARG A 56 0.31 8.21 18.78
C ARG A 56 1.76 8.50 19.20
N MET A 57 2.02 8.76 20.48
CA MET A 57 3.39 9.01 20.97
C MET A 57 4.39 7.89 20.67
N ARG A 58 3.92 6.65 20.49
CA ARG A 58 4.79 5.48 20.24
C ARG A 58 4.86 5.08 18.77
N LEU A 59 3.78 5.26 18.03
CA LEU A 59 3.56 4.65 16.72
C LEU A 59 3.40 5.67 15.58
N GLN A 60 3.35 6.97 15.86
CA GLN A 60 3.19 7.98 14.80
C GLN A 60 4.42 8.07 13.89
N ARG A 61 5.61 7.89 14.45
CA ARG A 61 6.89 7.84 13.73
C ARG A 61 7.64 6.63 14.26
N MET A 62 7.91 5.64 13.42
CA MET A 62 8.46 4.37 13.89
C MET A 62 9.38 3.70 12.88
N SER A 63 10.11 2.67 13.33
CA SER A 63 10.82 1.76 12.44
C SER A 63 10.20 0.37 12.41
N ASP A 64 10.73 -0.49 11.53
CA ASP A 64 10.28 -1.87 11.34
C ASP A 64 10.25 -2.70 12.63
N SER A 65 11.13 -2.38 13.57
CA SER A 65 11.15 -3.02 14.90
C SER A 65 9.83 -2.90 15.68
N GLN A 66 8.99 -1.91 15.35
CA GLN A 66 7.71 -1.64 16.00
C GLN A 66 6.51 -2.13 15.18
N TYR A 67 6.71 -2.73 14.00
CA TYR A 67 5.64 -3.16 13.10
C TYR A 67 4.64 -4.11 13.77
N ALA A 68 5.15 -5.07 14.55
CA ALA A 68 4.33 -6.01 15.31
C ALA A 68 3.42 -5.30 16.36
N GLU A 69 3.94 -4.27 17.03
CA GLU A 69 3.19 -3.47 17.99
C GLU A 69 2.10 -2.67 17.30
N LEU A 70 2.42 -2.03 16.17
CA LEU A 70 1.47 -1.30 15.34
C LEU A 70 0.28 -2.18 14.93
N CYS A 71 0.55 -3.33 14.30
CA CYS A 71 -0.53 -4.19 13.85
C CYS A 71 -1.35 -4.76 15.00
N SER A 72 -0.74 -5.04 16.15
CA SER A 72 -1.46 -5.46 17.36
C SER A 72 -2.40 -4.37 17.88
N ALA A 73 -1.91 -3.13 17.99
CA ALA A 73 -2.69 -1.99 18.45
C ALA A 73 -3.84 -1.66 17.49
N LEU A 74 -3.58 -1.65 16.19
CA LEU A 74 -4.59 -1.41 15.16
C LEU A 74 -5.72 -2.44 15.29
N LYS A 75 -5.39 -3.73 15.36
CA LYS A 75 -6.39 -4.80 15.52
C LYS A 75 -7.19 -4.68 16.81
N ALA A 76 -6.57 -4.23 17.90
CA ALA A 76 -7.28 -4.02 19.15
C ALA A 76 -8.35 -2.91 19.02
N ASP A 77 -8.05 -1.85 18.28
CA ASP A 77 -8.94 -0.70 18.09
C ASP A 77 -10.01 -0.94 17.01
N MET A 78 -9.63 -1.54 15.88
CA MET A 78 -10.46 -1.69 14.68
C MET A 78 -11.04 -3.09 14.48
N GLY A 79 -10.59 -4.06 15.29
CA GLY A 79 -10.94 -5.47 15.19
C GLY A 79 -10.15 -6.24 14.13
N SER A 80 -10.49 -7.52 14.02
CA SER A 80 -10.04 -8.43 12.96
C SER A 80 -11.26 -8.97 12.22
N GLY A 81 -11.09 -9.36 10.95
CA GLY A 81 -12.19 -9.88 10.14
C GLY A 81 -11.88 -9.85 8.64
N TYR A 82 -12.94 -9.92 7.83
CA TYR A 82 -12.84 -9.84 6.37
C TYR A 82 -12.72 -8.38 5.88
N LYS A 83 -11.81 -7.63 6.49
CA LYS A 83 -11.45 -6.26 6.13
C LYS A 83 -9.94 -6.13 6.20
N LEU A 84 -9.37 -5.33 5.32
CA LEU A 84 -7.94 -5.03 5.39
C LEU A 84 -7.70 -3.87 6.35
N ASN A 85 -6.76 -4.08 7.27
CA ASN A 85 -6.33 -3.13 8.26
C ASN A 85 -5.11 -2.35 7.76
N VAL A 86 -5.22 -1.03 7.66
CA VAL A 86 -4.15 -0.13 7.21
C VAL A 86 -3.94 0.97 8.24
N ALA A 87 -2.69 1.11 8.74
CA ALA A 87 -2.29 2.19 9.62
C ALA A 87 -1.77 3.37 8.79
N LEU A 88 -2.25 4.58 9.09
CA LEU A 88 -1.71 5.83 8.53
C LEU A 88 -0.86 6.52 9.59
N VAL A 89 0.44 6.64 9.31
CA VAL A 89 1.47 7.15 10.24
C VAL A 89 2.15 8.37 9.63
N ASP A 90 2.93 9.13 10.40
CA ASP A 90 3.71 10.23 9.83
C ASP A 90 4.92 9.67 9.06
N GLU A 91 5.68 8.78 9.68
CA GLU A 91 6.91 8.24 9.13
C GLU A 91 7.06 6.76 9.49
N TYR A 92 7.50 5.97 8.52
CA TYR A 92 7.89 4.58 8.70
C TYR A 92 9.28 4.37 8.11
N ARG A 93 10.19 3.76 8.88
CA ARG A 93 11.58 3.54 8.46
C ARG A 93 11.94 2.07 8.43
N ILE A 94 12.66 1.65 7.39
CA ILE A 94 13.13 0.27 7.24
C ILE A 94 14.62 0.21 6.94
N GLN A 95 15.23 -0.91 7.35
CA GLN A 95 16.60 -1.26 7.02
C GLN A 95 16.58 -2.35 5.96
N PHE A 96 16.93 -2.01 4.71
CA PHE A 96 16.93 -2.97 3.60
C PHE A 96 18.04 -4.03 3.69
N SER A 97 19.16 -3.73 4.38
CA SER A 97 20.27 -4.65 4.56
C SER A 97 20.89 -4.54 5.95
N SER A 98 21.31 -5.66 6.52
CA SER A 98 21.88 -5.73 7.87
C SER A 98 23.06 -4.76 8.02
N GLY A 99 22.92 -3.76 8.89
CA GLY A 99 23.94 -2.75 9.17
C GLY A 99 23.83 -1.48 8.33
N ALA A 100 22.88 -1.39 7.39
CA ALA A 100 22.55 -0.15 6.70
C ALA A 100 21.78 0.82 7.60
N THR A 101 21.77 2.11 7.23
CA THR A 101 20.92 3.10 7.88
C THR A 101 19.45 2.79 7.61
N GLU A 102 18.57 3.06 8.58
CA GLU A 102 17.13 3.02 8.35
C GLU A 102 16.69 4.21 7.48
N GLU A 103 16.05 3.91 6.36
CA GLU A 103 15.54 4.91 5.42
C GLU A 103 14.01 5.02 5.52
N PRO A 104 13.43 6.22 5.35
CA PRO A 104 11.99 6.38 5.35
C PRO A 104 11.39 5.79 4.06
N VAL A 105 10.24 5.14 4.19
CA VAL A 105 9.49 4.56 3.05
C VAL A 105 8.04 4.97 3.09
N LEU A 106 7.38 4.92 1.92
CA LEU A 106 5.99 5.32 1.75
C LEU A 106 5.01 4.35 2.41
N GLY A 107 5.38 3.08 2.50
CA GLY A 107 4.53 2.05 3.09
C GLY A 107 5.26 0.72 3.23
N LEU A 108 4.58 -0.21 3.90
CA LEU A 108 4.97 -1.60 3.95
C LEU A 108 3.72 -2.47 4.20
N ALA A 109 3.64 -3.59 3.50
CA ALA A 109 2.73 -4.66 3.82
C ALA A 109 3.40 -6.04 3.68
N PRO A 110 3.02 -7.03 4.50
CA PRO A 110 3.45 -8.40 4.34
C PRO A 110 2.94 -9.01 3.03
N GLN A 111 3.74 -9.84 2.38
CA GLN A 111 3.39 -10.49 1.11
C GLN A 111 3.44 -12.03 1.25
N PRO A 112 2.30 -12.75 1.42
CA PRO A 112 0.96 -12.24 1.70
C PRO A 112 0.74 -11.95 3.19
N GLY A 113 -0.26 -11.12 3.47
CA GLY A 113 -0.74 -10.82 4.81
C GLY A 113 -1.77 -11.82 5.34
N THR A 114 -2.05 -11.72 6.64
CA THR A 114 -2.91 -12.65 7.39
C THR A 114 -3.98 -11.90 8.20
N ALA A 115 -4.97 -11.32 7.52
CA ALA A 115 -5.98 -10.45 8.15
C ALA A 115 -6.85 -11.13 9.22
N ILE A 116 -7.06 -12.45 9.11
CA ILE A 116 -7.91 -13.23 10.03
C ILE A 116 -7.10 -13.75 11.24
N ILE A 117 -5.78 -13.87 11.11
CA ILE A 117 -4.95 -14.40 12.19
C ILE A 117 -4.76 -13.31 13.24
N THR A 118 -5.38 -13.53 14.39
CA THR A 118 -5.37 -12.59 15.52
C THR A 118 -3.98 -12.46 16.14
N GLU A 119 -3.21 -13.53 16.15
CA GLU A 119 -1.84 -13.62 16.68
C GLU A 119 -0.82 -13.62 15.52
N GLY A 120 -0.40 -12.43 15.07
CA GLY A 120 0.51 -12.35 13.94
C GLY A 120 0.99 -10.93 13.64
N GLN A 121 2.28 -10.79 13.35
CA GLN A 121 2.94 -9.54 12.98
C GLN A 121 2.55 -9.09 11.55
N HIS A 122 1.94 -9.97 10.76
CA HIS A 122 1.64 -9.77 9.34
C HIS A 122 0.15 -9.51 9.08
N SER A 123 -0.51 -8.76 9.96
CA SER A 123 -1.99 -8.66 9.98
C SER A 123 -2.53 -7.27 9.65
N CYS A 124 -1.64 -6.32 9.37
CA CYS A 124 -1.97 -5.01 8.84
C CYS A 124 -0.96 -4.60 7.77
N ALA A 125 -1.24 -3.47 7.11
CA ALA A 125 -0.29 -2.68 6.32
C ALA A 125 -0.06 -1.33 7.01
N VAL A 126 1.05 -0.66 6.69
CA VAL A 126 1.37 0.71 7.13
C VAL A 126 1.63 1.60 5.93
N VAL A 127 1.18 2.85 5.99
CA VAL A 127 1.44 3.88 4.98
C VAL A 127 1.83 5.19 5.69
N ALA A 128 2.94 5.78 5.26
CA ALA A 128 3.49 7.01 5.79
C ALA A 128 2.96 8.24 5.03
N TRP A 129 2.59 9.28 5.78
CA TRP A 129 1.99 10.50 5.24
C TRP A 129 3.03 11.57 4.87
N GLU A 130 4.10 11.75 5.65
CA GLU A 130 4.96 12.93 5.51
C GLU A 130 5.73 12.97 4.19
N LEU A 131 6.09 11.81 3.65
CA LEU A 131 6.78 11.72 2.36
C LEU A 131 5.89 12.10 1.17
N MET A 132 4.57 12.11 1.35
CA MET A 132 3.61 12.47 0.30
C MET A 132 3.51 13.99 0.09
N ASP A 133 4.11 14.81 0.96
CA ASP A 133 4.09 16.29 0.90
C ASP A 133 2.67 16.89 0.70
N GLY A 134 1.66 16.27 1.31
CA GLY A 134 0.27 16.69 1.19
C GLY A 134 -0.49 16.16 -0.05
N ASP A 135 0.14 15.33 -0.88
CA ASP A 135 -0.49 14.68 -2.02
C ASP A 135 -1.40 13.52 -1.56
N MET A 136 -2.70 13.83 -1.52
CA MET A 136 -3.72 12.84 -1.18
C MET A 136 -3.87 11.76 -2.26
N GLN A 137 -3.58 12.06 -3.53
CA GLN A 137 -3.65 11.05 -4.60
C GLN A 137 -2.54 10.02 -4.42
N GLU A 138 -1.30 10.47 -4.18
CA GLU A 138 -0.17 9.59 -3.89
C GLU A 138 -0.45 8.71 -2.67
N LEU A 139 -0.92 9.31 -1.56
CA LEU A 139 -1.31 8.55 -0.36
C LEU A 139 -2.30 7.43 -0.70
N THR A 140 -3.34 7.73 -1.48
CA THR A 140 -4.37 6.74 -1.81
C THR A 140 -3.87 5.67 -2.79
N ALA A 141 -2.99 6.02 -3.72
CA ALA A 141 -2.33 5.06 -4.58
C ALA A 141 -1.44 4.11 -3.76
N THR A 142 -0.68 4.64 -2.80
CA THR A 142 0.14 3.84 -1.88
C THR A 142 -0.73 2.96 -0.98
N ILE A 143 -1.87 3.43 -0.46
CA ILE A 143 -2.81 2.57 0.27
C ILE A 143 -3.23 1.37 -0.59
N ILE A 144 -3.53 1.59 -1.88
CA ILE A 144 -3.93 0.52 -2.79
C ILE A 144 -2.74 -0.41 -3.13
N HIS A 145 -1.54 0.15 -3.31
CA HIS A 145 -0.29 -0.59 -3.54
C HIS A 145 0.03 -1.53 -2.37
N GLU A 146 0.09 -1.00 -1.15
CA GLU A 146 0.34 -1.81 0.05
C GLU A 146 -0.79 -2.81 0.31
N SER A 147 -2.02 -2.45 -0.03
CA SER A 147 -3.13 -3.41 -0.01
C SER A 147 -2.89 -4.55 -0.99
N ALA A 148 -2.41 -4.28 -2.20
CA ALA A 148 -2.12 -5.31 -3.17
C ALA A 148 -0.94 -6.21 -2.75
N HIS A 149 0.08 -5.66 -2.08
CA HIS A 149 1.11 -6.44 -1.40
C HIS A 149 0.54 -7.39 -0.34
N PHE A 150 -0.32 -6.86 0.53
CA PHE A 150 -1.02 -7.66 1.53
C PHE A 150 -1.77 -8.84 0.92
N LEU A 151 -2.34 -8.63 -0.28
CA LEU A 151 -3.14 -9.62 -1.01
C LEU A 151 -2.29 -10.57 -1.87
N GLY A 152 -0.96 -10.43 -1.85
CA GLY A 152 0.00 -11.37 -2.42
C GLY A 152 0.63 -10.96 -3.75
N LEU A 153 0.49 -9.71 -4.19
CA LEU A 153 1.28 -9.19 -5.31
C LEU A 153 2.67 -8.75 -4.82
N ALA A 154 3.71 -9.03 -5.59
CA ALA A 154 5.05 -8.48 -5.38
C ALA A 154 5.27 -7.28 -6.29
N HIS A 155 6.41 -6.59 -6.15
CA HIS A 155 6.78 -5.59 -7.15
C HIS A 155 6.98 -6.26 -8.52
N THR A 156 6.51 -5.62 -9.60
CA THR A 156 6.73 -6.17 -10.95
C THR A 156 8.22 -6.22 -11.30
N THR A 157 8.92 -5.15 -10.93
CA THR A 157 10.37 -5.01 -10.91
C THR A 157 10.74 -4.30 -9.60
N ASP A 158 11.69 -4.85 -8.85
CA ASP A 158 12.27 -4.19 -7.66
C ASP A 158 13.29 -3.11 -8.02
N GLU A 159 13.66 -2.30 -7.04
CA GLU A 159 14.62 -1.19 -7.19
C GLU A 159 15.91 -1.58 -7.94
N ASP A 160 16.44 -2.78 -7.67
CA ASP A 160 17.69 -3.26 -8.25
C ASP A 160 17.58 -3.68 -9.74
N GLY A 161 16.37 -3.82 -10.29
CA GLY A 161 16.14 -4.34 -11.63
C GLY A 161 16.64 -5.78 -11.85
N LEU A 162 16.82 -6.54 -10.76
CA LEU A 162 17.26 -7.94 -10.75
C LEU A 162 16.19 -8.87 -10.19
N SER A 163 15.30 -8.36 -9.34
CA SER A 163 14.17 -9.10 -8.76
C SER A 163 12.86 -8.68 -9.44
N PHE A 164 12.02 -9.67 -9.73
CA PHE A 164 10.75 -9.52 -10.46
C PHE A 164 9.65 -10.34 -9.81
N ASP A 165 8.39 -9.99 -10.08
CA ASP A 165 7.27 -10.83 -9.67
C ASP A 165 7.23 -12.17 -10.43
N PHE A 166 6.35 -13.06 -9.97
CA PHE A 166 6.18 -14.40 -10.56
C PHE A 166 5.17 -14.44 -11.71
N LEU A 167 4.64 -13.29 -12.13
CA LEU A 167 3.59 -13.20 -13.13
C LEU A 167 4.21 -13.07 -14.52
N SER A 168 3.62 -13.74 -15.51
CA SER A 168 4.21 -13.76 -16.86
C SER A 168 3.67 -12.68 -17.79
N ASP A 169 2.67 -11.91 -17.35
CA ASP A 169 2.07 -10.82 -18.13
C ASP A 169 2.53 -9.41 -17.66
N THR A 170 3.48 -9.36 -16.73
CA THR A 170 4.19 -8.17 -16.25
C THR A 170 5.54 -8.07 -17.00
N PRO A 171 5.76 -7.03 -17.82
CA PRO A 171 7.05 -6.81 -18.47
C PRO A 171 8.15 -6.57 -17.44
N GLN A 172 9.31 -7.20 -17.61
CA GLN A 172 10.44 -7.04 -16.68
C GLN A 172 11.37 -5.91 -17.14
N CYS A 173 11.66 -4.96 -16.24
CA CYS A 173 12.62 -3.89 -16.48
C CYS A 173 14.01 -4.27 -15.94
N SER A 174 14.74 -5.11 -16.68
CA SER A 174 16.03 -5.59 -16.19
C SER A 174 17.12 -4.52 -16.21
N ALA A 175 17.84 -4.36 -15.09
CA ALA A 175 19.01 -3.48 -14.98
C ALA A 175 20.09 -3.76 -16.03
N ALA A 176 20.19 -5.00 -16.53
CA ALA A 176 21.14 -5.34 -17.60
C ALA A 176 20.92 -4.54 -18.91
N SER A 177 19.72 -4.00 -19.11
CA SER A 177 19.35 -3.21 -20.29
C SER A 177 18.76 -1.84 -19.98
N ALA A 178 18.23 -1.64 -18.77
CA ALA A 178 17.46 -0.45 -18.40
C ALA A 178 18.22 0.54 -17.51
N ASP A 179 19.18 0.08 -16.69
CA ASP A 179 20.04 0.95 -15.86
C ASP A 179 21.05 1.67 -16.78
N VAL A 180 20.58 2.75 -17.42
CA VAL A 180 21.35 3.49 -18.44
C VAL A 180 22.28 4.51 -17.81
N ASP A 181 22.00 4.93 -16.58
CA ASP A 181 22.85 5.87 -15.84
C ASP A 181 23.91 5.17 -14.97
N GLY A 182 23.78 3.85 -14.77
CA GLY A 182 24.73 2.99 -14.07
C GLY A 182 24.68 3.15 -12.55
N ASN A 183 23.58 3.66 -12.01
CA ASN A 183 23.41 3.90 -10.57
C ASN A 183 23.03 2.63 -9.79
N LYS A 184 22.81 1.50 -10.50
CA LYS A 184 22.41 0.17 -9.99
C LYS A 184 20.96 0.03 -9.55
N ASN A 185 20.15 1.04 -9.82
CA ASN A 185 18.71 1.03 -9.62
C ASN A 185 18.02 1.27 -10.97
N VAL A 186 16.77 0.83 -11.11
CA VAL A 186 15.96 1.14 -12.29
C VAL A 186 14.77 2.01 -11.92
N GLY A 187 14.67 3.19 -12.53
CA GLY A 187 13.64 4.18 -12.22
C GLY A 187 12.47 4.20 -13.21
N VAL A 188 11.47 5.04 -12.91
CA VAL A 188 10.29 5.24 -13.78
C VAL A 188 10.67 5.61 -15.22
N ASP A 189 11.67 6.47 -15.42
CA ASP A 189 12.08 6.91 -16.75
C ASP A 189 12.74 5.78 -17.56
N GLU A 190 13.52 4.93 -16.89
CA GLU A 190 14.20 3.78 -17.49
C GLU A 190 13.22 2.64 -17.80
N CYS A 191 12.22 2.47 -16.93
CA CYS A 191 11.21 1.43 -17.02
C CYS A 191 9.92 1.86 -17.73
N ALA A 192 9.88 3.07 -18.31
CA ALA A 192 8.67 3.65 -18.94
C ALA A 192 8.08 2.80 -20.07
N LEU A 193 8.91 2.02 -20.77
CA LEU A 193 8.50 1.11 -21.86
C LEU A 193 8.20 -0.32 -21.37
N PHE A 194 8.34 -0.58 -20.08
CA PHE A 194 8.16 -1.89 -19.45
C PHE A 194 6.94 -1.87 -18.53
N ASP A 195 7.15 -1.63 -17.25
CA ASP A 195 6.19 -1.80 -16.17
C ASP A 195 6.12 -0.62 -15.21
N ALA A 196 6.79 0.51 -15.49
CA ALA A 196 6.75 1.70 -14.63
C ALA A 196 5.35 2.29 -14.44
N ASN A 197 4.40 1.94 -15.31
CA ASN A 197 2.98 2.29 -15.19
C ASN A 197 2.15 1.18 -14.53
N ASN A 198 2.75 0.16 -13.94
CA ASN A 198 2.04 -0.84 -13.15
C ASN A 198 1.84 -0.30 -11.73
N LEU A 199 0.68 -0.57 -11.12
CA LEU A 199 0.45 -0.21 -9.71
C LEU A 199 1.58 -0.73 -8.81
N MET A 200 2.07 -1.93 -9.10
CA MET A 200 3.08 -2.62 -8.31
C MET A 200 4.52 -2.34 -8.74
N PHE A 201 4.77 -1.28 -9.52
CA PHE A 201 6.15 -0.82 -9.70
C PHE A 201 6.66 -0.20 -8.38
N TRP A 202 7.93 -0.44 -8.03
CA TRP A 202 8.48 -0.10 -6.71
C TRP A 202 8.53 1.41 -6.43
N GLN A 203 8.70 2.24 -7.46
CA GLN A 203 8.85 3.68 -7.33
C GLN A 203 7.49 4.39 -7.48
N SER A 204 7.15 5.25 -6.51
CA SER A 204 6.02 6.19 -6.67
C SER A 204 6.41 7.39 -7.53
N GLY A 205 5.41 8.08 -8.10
CA GLY A 205 5.63 9.29 -8.86
C GLY A 205 4.37 9.81 -9.56
N ALA A 206 4.47 10.99 -10.17
CA ALA A 206 3.34 11.65 -10.85
C ALA A 206 2.67 10.80 -11.95
N GLN A 207 3.33 9.75 -12.46
CA GLN A 207 2.73 8.78 -13.39
C GLN A 207 1.69 7.84 -12.73
N GLN A 208 1.53 7.83 -11.40
CA GLN A 208 0.51 7.04 -10.70
C GLN A 208 -0.94 7.42 -11.07
N ALA A 209 -1.17 8.51 -11.79
CA ALA A 209 -2.48 8.81 -12.37
C ALA A 209 -2.87 7.91 -13.56
N SER A 210 -1.95 7.08 -14.06
CA SER A 210 -2.15 6.17 -15.20
C SER A 210 -1.83 4.69 -14.89
N VAL A 211 -1.72 4.33 -13.61
CA VAL A 211 -1.32 2.97 -13.22
C VAL A 211 -2.35 1.91 -13.60
N ASN A 212 -1.86 0.78 -14.09
CA ASN A 212 -2.68 -0.35 -14.50
C ASN A 212 -2.31 -1.62 -13.72
N LEU A 213 -3.26 -2.56 -13.65
CA LEU A 213 -3.02 -3.93 -13.23
C LEU A 213 -3.05 -4.84 -14.45
N THR A 214 -2.31 -5.94 -14.43
CA THR A 214 -2.38 -6.97 -15.46
C THR A 214 -3.57 -7.91 -15.24
N ALA A 215 -3.81 -8.79 -16.22
CA ALA A 215 -4.88 -9.77 -16.13
C ALA A 215 -4.59 -10.79 -15.02
N GLN A 216 -3.34 -11.23 -14.85
CA GLN A 216 -2.95 -12.17 -13.80
C GLN A 216 -2.93 -11.53 -12.41
N GLN A 217 -2.45 -10.28 -12.28
CA GLN A 217 -2.55 -9.53 -11.03
C GLN A 217 -4.02 -9.45 -10.58
N SER A 218 -4.90 -9.03 -11.48
CA SER A 218 -6.34 -8.95 -11.22
C SER A 218 -6.99 -10.31 -10.96
N TRP A 219 -6.48 -11.38 -11.56
CA TRP A 219 -6.94 -12.75 -11.32
C TRP A 219 -6.62 -13.22 -9.88
N LEU A 220 -5.44 -12.88 -9.37
CA LEU A 220 -5.02 -13.16 -8.00
C LEU A 220 -5.87 -12.38 -7.01
N LEU A 221 -5.95 -11.05 -7.19
CA LEU A 221 -6.72 -10.17 -6.29
C LEU A 221 -8.18 -10.65 -6.16
N ARG A 222 -8.87 -10.94 -7.28
CA ARG A 222 -10.27 -11.42 -7.25
C ARG A 222 -10.47 -12.72 -6.46
N ARG A 223 -9.42 -13.51 -6.24
CA ARG A 223 -9.48 -14.80 -5.53
C ARG A 223 -9.01 -14.72 -4.10
N HIS A 224 -8.52 -13.56 -3.66
CA HIS A 224 -8.15 -13.38 -2.27
C HIS A 224 -9.41 -13.42 -1.37
N PRO A 225 -9.40 -14.12 -0.22
CA PRO A 225 -10.57 -14.22 0.66
C PRO A 225 -11.14 -12.90 1.21
N LEU A 226 -10.37 -11.81 1.14
CA LEU A 226 -10.81 -10.46 1.49
C LEU A 226 -11.63 -9.77 0.38
N PHE A 227 -11.54 -10.26 -0.85
CA PHE A 227 -12.38 -9.80 -1.93
C PHE A 227 -13.70 -10.55 -1.94
N HIS A 228 -14.80 -9.81 -1.78
CA HIS A 228 -16.16 -10.35 -1.81
C HIS A 228 -16.99 -9.67 -2.92
N PRO A 229 -18.07 -10.31 -3.40
CA PRO A 229 -18.98 -9.66 -4.35
C PRO A 229 -19.53 -8.34 -3.80
N ALA A 230 -19.81 -7.40 -4.70
CA ALA A 230 -20.60 -6.23 -4.33
C ALA A 230 -22.00 -6.69 -3.85
N PRO A 231 -22.60 -6.03 -2.83
CA PRO A 231 -23.99 -6.27 -2.48
C PRO A 231 -24.84 -6.13 -3.73
N GLN A 232 -25.66 -7.14 -4.03
CA GLN A 232 -26.65 -7.01 -5.09
C GLN A 232 -27.64 -5.95 -4.65
N THR A 233 -27.78 -4.89 -5.45
CA THR A 233 -28.87 -3.92 -5.25
C THR A 233 -30.18 -4.66 -5.54
N PRO A 234 -31.17 -4.65 -4.62
CA PRO A 234 -32.45 -5.33 -4.83
C PRO A 234 -33.25 -4.80 -6.01
#